data_AF-X1NP42-F1
#
_entry.id   AF-X1NP42-F1
#
_cell.length_a   1.000
_cell.length_b   1.000
_cell.length_c   1.000
_cell.angle_alpha   90.00
_cell.angle_beta   90.00
_cell.angle_gamma   90.00
#
_symmetry.space_group_name_H-M   'P 1'
#
loop_
_entity.id
_entity.type
_entity.pdbx_description
1 polymer ?
#
loop_
_entity_poly.entity_id
_entity_poly.type
_entity_poly.pdbx_seq_one_letter_code
_entity_poly.pdbx_strand_id
1 'polypeptide(L)'
;DDIDALTQMALHDGGITRLAEFIVRPHLASGALVPLFEYSDSGQAYAQTEPMDIYLCLADRFAMTAKVRVFTDYLRECLGDSWQVQA
;
A
#
# COMPACT_ATOMS: atom_id res chain seq x y z
N ASP A 1 15.25 3.65 2.01
CA ASP A 1 13.88 3.43 1.51
C ASP A 1 13.29 2.16 2.09
N ASP A 2 13.09 2.16 3.40
CA ASP A 2 12.45 1.06 4.11
C ASP A 2 11.12 1.60 4.63
N ILE A 3 10.02 0.99 4.18
CA ILE A 3 8.67 1.43 4.53
C ILE A 3 8.38 1.23 6.01
N ASP A 4 9.00 0.23 6.63
CA ASP A 4 8.88 -0.02 8.07
C ASP A 4 9.61 1.08 8.84
N ALA A 5 10.80 1.47 8.39
CA ALA A 5 11.53 2.58 9.00
C ALA A 5 10.74 3.91 8.90
N LEU A 6 10.16 4.22 7.73
CA LEU A 6 9.31 5.41 7.57
C LEU A 6 8.07 5.35 8.47
N THR A 7 7.48 4.17 8.63
CA THR A 7 6.33 3.95 9.52
C THR A 7 6.73 4.20 10.97
N GLN A 8 7.86 3.65 11.44
CA GLN A 8 8.34 3.86 12.81
C GLN A 8 8.70 5.33 13.06
N MET A 9 9.33 6.01 12.10
CA MET A 9 9.61 7.44 12.23
C MET A 9 8.31 8.24 12.39
N ALA A 10 7.29 7.97 11.59
CA ALA A 10 6.00 8.68 11.69
C ALA A 10 5.30 8.44 13.03
N LEU A 11 5.37 7.21 13.55
CA LEU A 11 4.82 6.84 14.87
C LEU A 11 5.56 7.51 16.04
N HIS A 12 6.77 8.02 15.81
CA HIS A 12 7.63 8.65 16.81
C HIS A 12 7.91 10.13 16.49
N ASP A 13 6.92 10.84 15.95
CA ASP A 13 6.98 12.28 15.68
C ASP A 13 8.06 12.71 14.67
N GLY A 14 8.54 11.78 13.84
CA GLY A 14 9.54 12.02 12.81
C GLY A 14 9.04 12.80 11.59
N GLY A 15 7.74 13.16 11.56
CA GLY A 15 7.13 14.00 10.55
C GLY A 15 6.05 13.30 9.71
N ILE A 16 5.74 13.90 8.55
CA ILE A 16 4.71 13.43 7.62
C ILE A 16 5.35 12.51 6.57
N THR A 17 4.65 11.43 6.22
CA THR A 17 5.10 10.47 5.20
C THR A 17 3.92 9.92 4.40
N ARG A 18 4.19 9.48 3.16
CA ARG A 18 3.24 8.73 2.33
C ARG A 18 3.53 7.24 2.52
N LEU A 19 2.56 6.51 3.06
CA LEU A 19 2.68 5.08 3.34
C LEU A 19 1.59 4.31 2.59
N ALA A 20 1.85 3.04 2.29
CA ALA A 20 0.85 2.18 1.69
C ALA A 20 -0.27 1.89 2.71
N GLU A 21 -1.52 2.03 2.27
CA GLU A 21 -2.70 1.94 3.15
C GLU A 21 -2.73 0.63 3.96
N PHE A 22 -2.42 -0.50 3.32
CA PHE A 22 -2.44 -1.82 3.96
C PHE A 22 -1.43 -1.97 5.12
N ILE A 23 -0.38 -1.14 5.18
CA ILE A 23 0.58 -1.11 6.28
C ILE A 23 0.02 -0.28 7.45
N VAL A 24 -0.62 0.85 7.16
CA VAL A 24 -1.01 1.84 8.18
C VAL A 24 -2.40 1.64 8.76
N ARG A 25 -3.28 0.82 8.14
CA ARG A 25 -4.62 0.49 8.66
C ARG A 25 -4.70 0.26 10.18
N PRO A 26 -3.87 -0.60 10.81
CA PRO A 26 -3.92 -0.80 12.25
C PRO A 26 -3.53 0.45 13.06
N HIS A 27 -2.63 1.28 12.52
CA HIS A 27 -2.17 2.51 13.16
C HIS A 27 -3.17 3.66 13.02
N LEU A 28 -3.90 3.72 11.89
CA LEU A 28 -5.03 4.62 11.72
C LEU A 28 -6.19 4.21 12.65
N ALA A 29 -6.50 2.91 12.72
CA ALA A 29 -7.57 2.40 13.57
C ALA A 29 -7.31 2.62 15.08
N SER A 30 -6.05 2.60 15.51
CA SER A 30 -5.67 2.90 16.90
C SER A 30 -5.52 4.39 17.20
N GLY A 31 -5.58 5.25 16.18
CA GLY A 31 -5.30 6.68 16.29
C GLY A 31 -3.82 7.02 16.50
N ALA A 32 -2.91 6.06 16.33
CA ALA A 32 -1.46 6.29 16.40
C ALA A 32 -0.95 7.07 15.16
N LEU A 33 -1.66 6.99 14.04
CA LEU A 33 -1.48 7.85 12.88
C LEU A 33 -2.81 8.51 12.53
N VAL A 34 -2.74 9.65 11.86
CA VAL A 34 -3.91 10.35 11.31
C VAL A 34 -3.74 10.54 9.81
N PRO A 35 -4.80 10.38 9.00
CA PRO A 35 -4.72 10.71 7.60
C PRO A 35 -4.59 12.23 7.45
N LEU A 36 -3.80 12.65 6.48
CA LEU A 36 -3.67 14.05 6.12
C LEU A 36 -4.23 14.24 4.72
N PHE A 37 -4.59 15.48 4.40
CA PHE A 37 -4.84 15.85 3.01
C PHE A 37 -6.08 15.18 2.38
N GLU A 38 -7.08 14.79 3.18
CA GLU A 38 -8.34 14.18 2.71
C GLU A 38 -9.37 15.20 2.19
N TYR A 39 -9.06 16.51 2.20
CA TYR A 39 -10.02 17.55 1.81
C TYR A 39 -10.15 17.66 0.28
N SER A 40 -11.25 17.12 -0.24
CA SER A 40 -11.72 17.36 -1.60
C SER A 40 -12.89 18.36 -1.57
N ASP A 41 -12.65 19.62 -1.21
CA ASP A 41 -13.66 20.64 -1.49
C ASP A 41 -13.65 20.92 -3.00
N SER A 42 -14.81 20.79 -3.64
CA SER A 42 -15.00 20.72 -5.10
C SER A 42 -14.48 21.92 -5.91
N GLY A 43 -14.05 22.99 -5.22
CA GLY A 43 -13.55 24.23 -5.83
C GLY A 43 -12.03 24.38 -5.92
N GLN A 44 -11.23 23.45 -5.37
CA GLN A 44 -9.77 23.53 -5.45
C GLN A 44 -9.13 22.25 -5.99
N ALA A 45 -8.19 22.41 -6.92
CA ALA A 45 -7.39 21.30 -7.43
C ALA A 45 -6.52 20.76 -6.28
N TYR A 46 -6.88 19.57 -5.80
CA TYR A 46 -6.17 18.91 -4.72
C TYR A 46 -5.38 17.72 -5.26
N ALA A 47 -4.12 17.61 -4.87
CA ALA A 47 -3.28 16.50 -5.29
C ALA A 47 -3.74 15.21 -4.59
N GLN A 48 -4.42 14.35 -5.33
CA GLN A 48 -4.71 13.00 -4.88
C GLN A 48 -3.50 12.10 -5.13
N THR A 49 -3.33 11.14 -4.23
CA THR A 49 -2.25 10.18 -4.35
C THR A 49 -2.65 9.09 -5.34
N GLU A 50 -1.98 9.04 -6.49
CA GLU A 50 -2.19 7.96 -7.46
C GLU A 50 -1.97 6.57 -6.80
N PRO A 51 -2.88 5.60 -7.03
CA PRO A 51 -2.71 4.22 -6.58
C PRO A 51 -1.37 3.64 -7.06
N MET A 52 -0.74 2.82 -6.22
CA MET A 52 0.51 2.15 -6.57
C MET A 52 0.23 0.74 -7.07
N ASP A 53 0.73 0.41 -8.25
CA ASP A 53 0.69 -0.96 -8.77
C ASP A 53 1.76 -1.83 -8.11
N ILE A 54 1.39 -3.05 -7.74
CA ILE A 54 2.30 -4.06 -7.21
C ILE A 54 2.38 -5.23 -8.20
N TYR A 55 3.61 -5.58 -8.58
CA TYR A 55 3.87 -6.63 -9.57
C TYR A 55 4.59 -7.82 -8.95
N LEU A 56 4.13 -9.02 -9.29
CA LEU A 56 4.91 -10.24 -9.07
C LEU A 56 5.91 -10.38 -10.21
N CYS A 57 7.17 -10.05 -9.92
CA CYS A 57 8.25 -10.08 -10.90
C CYS A 57 9.00 -11.41 -10.88
N LEU A 58 9.25 -11.96 -12.06
CA LEU A 58 10.07 -13.14 -12.26
C LEU A 58 11.32 -12.77 -13.05
N ALA A 59 12.41 -13.52 -12.87
CA ALA A 59 13.67 -13.27 -13.57
C ALA A 59 13.49 -13.27 -15.10
N ASP A 60 12.72 -14.22 -15.62
CA ASP A 60 12.34 -14.31 -17.03
C ASP A 60 11.12 -15.24 -17.22
N ARG A 61 10.72 -15.44 -18.48
CA ARG A 61 9.56 -16.28 -18.84
C ARG A 61 9.72 -17.76 -18.48
N PHE A 62 10.93 -18.29 -18.39
CA PHE A 62 11.21 -19.69 -18.04
C PHE A 62 11.09 -19.93 -16.53
N ALA A 63 11.16 -18.87 -15.71
CA ALA A 63 10.89 -18.95 -14.28
C ALA A 63 9.39 -19.21 -13.95
N MET A 64 8.49 -19.14 -14.93
CA MET A 64 7.06 -19.44 -14.77
C MET A 64 6.80 -20.96 -14.69
N THR A 65 7.25 -21.57 -13.60
CA THR A 65 7.04 -23.00 -13.30
C THR A 65 5.61 -23.27 -12.83
N ALA A 66 5.21 -24.55 -12.77
CA ALA A 66 3.92 -24.95 -12.20
C ALA A 66 3.74 -24.49 -10.75
N LYS A 67 4.82 -24.52 -9.93
CA LYS A 67 4.79 -24.03 -8.54
C LYS A 67 4.55 -22.52 -8.47
N VAL A 68 5.23 -21.75 -9.32
CA VAL A 68 5.06 -20.29 -9.39
C VAL A 68 3.65 -19.92 -9.82
N ARG A 69 3.08 -20.67 -10.77
CA ARG A 69 1.69 -20.47 -11.20
C ARG A 69 0.70 -20.68 -10.06
N VAL A 70 0.78 -21.82 -9.38
CA VAL A 70 -0.09 -22.13 -8.22
C VAL A 70 0.10 -21.10 -7.11
N PHE A 71 1.34 -20.65 -6.86
CA PHE A 71 1.60 -19.60 -5.87
C PHE A 71 0.99 -18.26 -6.26
N THR A 72 1.02 -17.90 -7.54
CA THR A 72 0.40 -16.67 -8.05
C THR A 72 -1.13 -16.73 -7.88
N ASP A 73 -1.74 -17.87 -8.18
CA ASP A 73 -3.18 -18.08 -7.99
C ASP A 73 -3.54 -17.99 -6.50
N TYR A 74 -2.76 -18.64 -5.63
CA TYR A 74 -2.91 -18.56 -4.17
C TYR A 74 -2.81 -17.13 -3.64
N LEU A 75 -1.80 -16.36 -4.09
CA LEU A 75 -1.65 -14.96 -3.65
C LEU A 75 -2.86 -14.11 -4.03
N ARG A 76 -3.40 -14.28 -5.25
CA ARG A 76 -4.61 -13.55 -5.68
C ARG A 76 -5.80 -13.88 -4.80
N GLU A 77 -5.99 -15.15 -4.45
CA GLU A 77 -7.06 -15.59 -3.57
C GLU A 77 -6.91 -15.02 -2.15
N CYS A 78 -5.70 -15.08 -1.57
CA CYS A 78 -5.47 -14.62 -0.20
C CYS A 78 -5.49 -13.10 -0.03
N LEU A 79 -5.00 -12.34 -1.02
CA LEU A 79 -5.03 -10.88 -0.96
C LEU A 79 -6.47 -10.34 -1.14
N GLY A 80 -7.30 -11.04 -1.93
CA GLY A 80 -8.71 -10.71 -2.15
C GLY A 80 -8.91 -9.34 -2.81
N ASP A 81 -10.00 -8.65 -2.48
CA ASP A 81 -10.25 -7.28 -2.94
C ASP A 81 -9.73 -6.23 -1.94
N SER A 82 -9.51 -6.63 -0.69
CA SER A 82 -9.19 -5.72 0.42
C SER A 82 -7.82 -5.04 0.31
N TRP A 83 -6.92 -5.58 -0.50
CA TRP A 83 -5.60 -5.00 -0.75
C TRP A 83 -5.62 -3.98 -1.90
N GLN A 84 -6.64 -4.00 -2.75
CA GLN A 84 -6.76 -3.04 -3.85
C GLN A 84 -7.15 -1.69 -3.27
N VAL A 85 -6.34 -0.67 -3.56
CA VAL A 85 -6.68 0.71 -3.26
C VAL A 85 -7.80 1.09 -4.24
N GLN A 86 -9.00 1.34 -3.72
CA GLN A 86 -10.11 1.85 -4.53
C GLN A 86 -9.80 3.31 -4.90
N ALA A 87 -9.73 3.59 -6.20
CA ALA A 87 -9.52 4.92 -6.75
C ALA A 87 -10.77 5.79 -6.60
#